data_AF-A0A836SER6-F1
#
_entry.id   AF-A0A836SER6-F1
#
_cell.length_a   1.000
_cell.length_b   1.000
_cell.length_c   1.000
_cell.angle_alpha   90.00
_cell.angle_beta   90.00
_cell.angle_gamma   90.00
#
_symmetry.space_group_name_H-M   'P 1'
#
loop_
_entity.id
_entity.type
_entity.pdbx_description
1 polymer ?
#
loop_
_entity_poly.entity_id
_entity_poly.type
_entity_poly.pdbx_seq_one_letter_code
_entity_poly.pdbx_strand_id
1 'polypeptide(L)' 'MRSTTLEKFRDPELAKRIINSLKGWDQPVRFMEVCGTHTMAIGRWGLRKLLPGSIDLISGPGCPVCV' A
#
# COMPACT_ATOMS: atom_id res chain seq x y z
N MET A 1 -12.09 -21.65 -7.55
CA MET A 1 -10.83 -21.74 -8.32
C MET A 1 -9.84 -20.73 -7.73
N ARG A 2 -9.03 -21.13 -6.74
CA ARG A 2 -7.98 -20.26 -6.17
C ARG A 2 -6.70 -20.52 -6.95
N SER A 3 -6.22 -19.51 -7.67
CA SER A 3 -4.95 -19.58 -8.40
C SER A 3 -3.79 -19.55 -7.40
N THR A 4 -2.97 -20.61 -7.39
CA THR A 4 -1.78 -20.77 -6.53
C THR A 4 -0.74 -19.67 -6.73
N THR A 5 -0.80 -18.92 -7.84
CA THR A 5 0.09 -17.80 -8.13
C THR A 5 -0.18 -16.57 -7.26
N LEU A 6 -1.45 -16.28 -6.94
CA LEU A 6 -1.82 -15.07 -6.20
C LEU A 6 -1.52 -15.17 -4.70
N GLU A 7 -1.49 -16.39 -4.15
CA GLU A 7 -1.13 -16.59 -2.75
C GLU A 7 0.32 -16.21 -2.45
N LYS A 8 1.21 -16.29 -3.45
CA LYS A 8 2.61 -15.87 -3.32
C LYS A 8 2.76 -14.38 -2.99
N PHE A 9 1.78 -13.54 -3.37
CA PHE A 9 1.77 -12.12 -3.04
C PHE A 9 1.22 -11.82 -1.64
N ARG A 10 0.67 -12.83 -0.94
CA ARG A 10 0.18 -12.72 0.44
C ARG A 10 1.20 -13.26 1.43
N ASP A 11 2.46 -12.91 1.22
CA ASP A 11 3.59 -13.31 2.07
C ASP A 11 3.99 -12.17 3.03
N PRO A 12 3.84 -12.35 4.36
CA PRO A 12 4.25 -11.35 5.34
C PRO A 12 5.76 -11.10 5.34
N GLU A 13 6.60 -12.09 5.00
CA GLU A 13 8.04 -11.90 4.95
C GLU A 13 8.44 -11.04 3.74
N LEU A 14 7.79 -11.24 2.59
CA LEU A 14 7.95 -10.34 1.45
C LEU A 14 7.57 -8.89 1.81
N ALA A 15 6.44 -8.70 2.50
CA ALA A 15 6.01 -7.37 2.93
C ALA A 15 7.03 -6.70 3.86
N LYS A 16 7.54 -7.43 4.87
CA LYS A 16 8.59 -6.93 5.77
C LYS A 16 9.86 -6.55 5.03
N ARG A 17 10.30 -7.36 4.06
CA ARG A 17 11.49 -7.08 3.24
C ARG A 17 11.33 -5.78 2.44
N ILE A 18 10.16 -5.58 1.83
CA ILE A 18 9.86 -4.35 1.08
C ILE A 18 9.87 -3.15 2.03
N ILE A 19 9.16 -3.20 3.16
CA ILE A 19 9.14 -2.12 4.15
C ILE A 19 10.55 -1.81 4.67
N ASN A 20 11.35 -2.84 4.94
CA ASN A 20 12.73 -2.66 5.39
C ASN A 20 13.62 -1.98 4.32
N SER A 21 13.39 -2.24 3.03
CA SER A 21 14.13 -1.55 1.95
C SER A 21 13.81 -0.06 1.84
N LEU A 22 12.68 0.39 2.42
CA LEU A 22 12.30 1.79 2.50
C LEU A 22 12.89 2.50 3.72
N LYS A 23 13.51 1.77 4.67
CA LYS A 23 14.17 2.37 5.83
C LYS A 23 15.38 3.19 5.37
N GLY A 24 15.41 4.47 5.73
CA GLY A 24 16.44 5.42 5.30
C GLY A 24 16.06 6.23 4.05
N TRP A 25 14.85 6.03 3.50
CA TRP A 25 14.31 6.99 2.54
C TRP A 25 13.88 8.26 3.27
N ASP A 26 14.66 9.34 3.17
CA ASP A 26 14.40 10.59 3.88
C ASP A 26 13.84 11.70 2.97
N GLN A 27 13.76 11.46 1.66
CA GLN A 27 13.22 12.44 0.72
C GLN A 27 11.68 12.46 0.79
N PRO A 28 11.05 13.60 1.08
CA PRO A 28 9.60 13.70 1.10
C PRO A 28 9.00 13.33 -0.26
N VAL A 29 8.11 12.34 -0.28
CA VAL A 29 7.38 11.92 -1.47
C VAL A 29 5.91 11.73 -1.13
N ARG A 30 5.05 12.14 -2.07
CA ARG A 30 3.61 11.96 -1.98
C ARG A 30 3.15 11.03 -3.09
N PHE A 31 2.56 9.90 -2.71
CA PHE A 31 2.03 8.90 -3.63
C PHE A 31 0.51 8.85 -3.53
N MET A 32 -0.19 8.97 -4.66
CA MET A 32 -1.65 8.92 -4.71
C MET A 32 -2.12 7.66 -5.43
N GLU A 33 -3.05 6.93 -4.82
CA GLU A 33 -3.81 5.87 -5.47
C GLU A 33 -5.21 6.38 -5.87
N VAL A 34 -5.79 5.78 -6.92
CA VAL A 34 -7.10 6.16 -7.48
C VAL A 34 -8.00 4.94 -7.67
N CYS A 35 -7.92 3.97 -6.76
CA CYS A 35 -8.74 2.76 -6.81
C CYS A 35 -9.31 2.44 -5.42
N GLY A 36 -10.64 2.45 -5.29
CA GLY A 36 -11.28 2.19 -3.99
C GLY A 36 -10.87 0.85 -3.34
N THR A 37 -10.48 -0.15 -4.12
CA THR A 37 -9.96 -1.42 -3.55
C THR A 37 -8.59 -1.26 -2.90
N HIS A 38 -7.73 -0.37 -3.40
CA HIS A 38 -6.47 0.00 -2.74
C HIS A 38 -6.74 0.81 -1.49
N THR A 39 -7.64 1.79 -1.53
CA THR A 39 -8.06 2.54 -0.34
C THR A 39 -8.46 1.59 0.81
N MET A 40 -9.30 0.59 0.51
CA MET A 40 -9.72 -0.42 1.49
C MET A 40 -8.54 -1.27 1.98
N ALA A 41 -7.70 -1.78 1.07
CA ALA A 41 -6.54 -2.60 1.44
C ALA A 41 -5.54 -1.83 2.33
N ILE A 42 -5.24 -0.58 1.98
CA ILE A 42 -4.35 0.32 2.72
C ILE A 42 -4.87 0.52 4.15
N GLY A 43 -6.17 0.80 4.29
CA GLY A 43 -6.81 0.96 5.60
C GLY A 43 -6.82 -0.33 6.40
N ARG A 44 -7.24 -1.44 5.78
CA ARG A 44 -7.35 -2.76 6.42
C ARG A 44 -6.03 -3.27 6.99
N TRP A 45 -4.92 -3.05 6.27
CA TRP A 45 -3.59 -3.54 6.66
C TRP A 45 -2.74 -2.48 7.37
N GLY A 46 -3.27 -1.27 7.57
CA GLY A 46 -2.56 -0.19 8.25
C GLY A 46 -1.29 0.28 7.52
N LEU A 47 -1.22 0.16 6.19
CA LEU A 47 -0.01 0.41 5.41
C LEU A 47 0.58 1.81 5.65
N ARG A 48 -0.27 2.81 5.86
CA ARG A 48 0.13 4.20 6.19
C ARG A 48 1.03 4.29 7.42
N LYS A 49 0.83 3.42 8.42
CA LYS A 49 1.63 3.40 9.66
C LYS A 49 2.94 2.63 9.51
N LEU A 50 3.05 1.80 8.46
CA LEU A 50 4.23 0.98 8.19
C LEU A 50 5.26 1.71 7.32
N LEU A 51 4.83 2.71 6.57
CA LEU A 51 5.70 3.50 5.71
C LEU A 51 6.54 4.50 6.54
N PRO A 52 7.75 4.84 6.09
CA PRO A 52 8.52 5.95 6.65
C PRO A 52 7.73 7.27 6.62
N GLY A 53 7.98 8.16 7.60
CA GLY A 53 7.28 9.46 7.68
C GLY A 53 7.55 10.42 6.52
N SER A 54 8.59 10.16 5.72
CA SER A 54 8.89 10.85 4.47
C SER A 54 7.96 10.44 3.31
N ILE A 55 7.18 9.36 3.46
CA ILE A 55 6.29 8.84 2.40
C ILE A 55 4.84 9.09 2.81
N ASP A 56 4.20 10.04 2.14
CA ASP A 56 2.79 10.38 2.31
C ASP A 56 1.94 9.63 1.28
N LEU A 57 1.16 8.65 1.73
CA LEU A 57 0.26 7.86 0.89
C LEU A 57 -1.15 8.47 0.92
N ILE A 58 -1.67 8.96 -0.20
CA ILE A 58 -2.96 9.63 -0.30
C ILE A 58 -3.94 8.81 -1.15
N SER A 59 -5.21 8.84 -0.78
CA SER A 59 -6.30 8.22 -1.54
C SER A 59 -7.03 9.30 -2.34
N GLY A 60 -6.99 9.19 -3.66
CA GLY A 60 -7.69 10.07 -4.59
C GLY A 60 -9.11 9.58 -4.93
N PRO A 61 -9.77 10.20 -5.94
CA PRO A 61 -11.11 9.84 -6.37
C PRO A 61 -11.13 8.50 -7.13
N GLY A 62 -11.13 7.39 -6.39
CA GLY A 62 -11.04 6.04 -6.95
C GLY A 62 -12.35 5.25 -6.98
N CYS A 63 -13.48 5.92 -6.72
CA CYS A 63 -14.81 5.31 -6.65
C CYS A 63 -15.69 5.89 -7.77
N PRO A 64 -16.04 5.10 -8.80
CA PRO A 64 -16.76 5.59 -9.97
C PRO A 64 -18.20 6.06 -9.68
N VAL A 65 -18.73 5.77 -8.49
CA VAL A 65 -20.08 6.19 -8.05
C VAL A 65 -20.06 7.31 -7.02
N CYS A 66 -18.88 7.62 -6.45
CA CYS A 66 -18.73 8.61 -5.39
C CYS A 66 -18.35 9.99 -5.94
N VAL A 67 -18.00 10.07 -7.23
CA VAL A 67 -17.63 11.28 -7.95
C VAL A 67 -18.76 11.77 -8.83
#